data_AF-A0A955B5E3-F1
#
_entry.id   AF-A0A955B5E3-F1
#
_cell.length_a   1.000
_cell.length_b   1.000
_cell.length_c   1.000
_cell.angle_alpha   90.00
_cell.angle_beta   90.00
_cell.angle_gamma   90.00
#
_symmetry.space_group_name_H-M   'P 1'
#
loop_
_entity.id
_entity.type
_entity.pdbx_description
1 polymer ?
#
loop_
_entity_poly.entity_id
_entity_poly.type
_entity_poly.pdbx_seq_one_letter_code
_entity_poly.pdbx_strand_id
1 'polypeptide(L)'
;MTFSISNGGLSLTVNAYNQFGQGQITKRFLTMKRRLVLIGLAMFACGCGSPAGRPSYSPRDDDKHLKPYAQTAVPIISAIEKFESTHSRLPVAIDEFIDETGYTESTWPGWTYGPHENGYTLYFTLGWDPVLMYSSQDQRWVYDPGDGSATTVVKFSGLELTHD
;
A
#
# COMPACT_ATOMS: atom_id res chain seq x y z
N MET A 1 -33.75 -19.37 10.14
CA MET A 1 -32.80 -20.23 9.40
C MET A 1 -32.78 -21.54 10.16
N THR A 2 -33.35 -22.60 9.60
CA THR A 2 -33.60 -23.83 10.36
C THR A 2 -33.05 -25.01 9.58
N PHE A 3 -32.21 -25.80 10.23
CA PHE A 3 -31.56 -26.98 9.66
C PHE A 3 -32.26 -28.24 10.16
N SER A 4 -32.41 -29.23 9.29
CA SER A 4 -32.80 -30.57 9.69
C SER A 4 -32.03 -31.58 8.85
N ILE A 5 -31.57 -32.64 9.53
CA ILE A 5 -30.74 -33.70 8.96
C ILE A 5 -31.59 -34.98 8.95
N SER A 6 -31.69 -35.63 7.79
CA SER A 6 -32.20 -37.00 7.67
C SER A 6 -31.21 -37.88 6.92
N ASN A 7 -31.06 -39.11 7.39
CA ASN A 7 -30.11 -40.12 6.90
C ASN A 7 -30.35 -40.48 5.42
N GLY A 8 -29.30 -40.33 4.60
CA GLY A 8 -29.17 -41.00 3.30
C GLY A 8 -29.62 -40.20 2.07
N GLY A 9 -28.75 -39.30 1.60
CA GLY A 9 -28.82 -38.74 0.24
C GLY A 9 -29.11 -37.23 0.20
N LEU A 10 -28.11 -36.45 -0.22
CA LEU A 10 -28.27 -35.01 -0.47
C LEU A 10 -29.05 -34.80 -1.78
N SER A 11 -30.31 -34.43 -1.65
CA SER A 11 -31.10 -33.85 -2.75
C SER A 11 -31.28 -32.35 -2.48
N LEU A 12 -30.76 -31.54 -3.39
CA LEU A 12 -30.88 -30.08 -3.37
C LEU A 12 -32.15 -29.69 -4.12
N THR A 13 -33.19 -29.31 -3.38
CA THR A 13 -34.40 -28.72 -3.96
C THR A 13 -34.50 -27.27 -3.49
N VAL A 14 -34.22 -26.33 -4.39
CA VAL A 14 -34.43 -24.90 -4.17
C VAL A 14 -35.76 -24.52 -4.83
N ASN A 15 -36.82 -24.41 -4.03
CA ASN A 15 -38.08 -23.81 -4.46
C ASN A 15 -38.11 -22.34 -4.03
N ALA A 16 -38.00 -21.45 -5.01
CA ALA A 16 -38.19 -20.01 -4.90
C ALA A 16 -39.67 -19.67 -4.68
N TYR A 17 -40.02 -18.54 -4.02
CA TYR A 17 -41.16 -17.72 -4.44
C TYR A 17 -41.10 -16.26 -3.91
N ASN A 18 -41.31 -15.36 -4.87
CA ASN A 18 -41.51 -13.90 -4.80
C ASN A 18 -42.67 -13.46 -3.91
N GLN A 19 -42.57 -12.26 -3.30
CA GLN A 19 -43.61 -11.20 -3.31
C GLN A 19 -42.92 -9.82 -3.18
N PHE A 20 -42.83 -9.03 -4.25
CA PHE A 20 -43.79 -8.01 -4.72
C PHE A 20 -43.92 -6.76 -3.83
N GLY A 21 -43.41 -5.65 -4.35
CA GLY A 21 -43.70 -4.28 -3.93
C GLY A 21 -43.36 -3.32 -5.07
N GLN A 22 -44.32 -3.13 -5.98
CA GLN A 22 -44.24 -2.17 -7.08
C GLN A 22 -44.25 -0.73 -6.55
N GLY A 23 -43.46 0.14 -7.16
CA GLY A 23 -43.53 1.57 -6.86
C GLY A 23 -42.64 2.43 -7.76
N GLN A 24 -43.26 2.99 -8.80
CA GLN A 24 -42.92 4.27 -9.43
C GLN A 24 -41.73 4.31 -10.41
N ILE A 25 -42.11 4.17 -11.69
CA ILE A 25 -41.40 4.71 -12.84
C ILE A 25 -41.36 6.24 -12.69
N THR A 26 -40.17 6.80 -12.46
CA THR A 26 -39.90 8.19 -12.86
C THR A 26 -38.59 8.24 -13.63
N LYS A 27 -38.72 8.47 -14.93
CA LYS A 27 -37.64 8.87 -15.82
C LYS A 27 -37.05 10.18 -15.29
N ARG A 28 -35.81 10.12 -14.79
CA ARG A 28 -34.94 11.30 -14.72
C ARG A 28 -33.66 10.98 -15.48
N PHE A 29 -33.69 11.36 -16.75
CA PHE A 29 -32.51 11.76 -17.49
C PHE A 29 -31.78 12.82 -16.64
N LEU A 30 -30.65 12.45 -16.04
CA LEU A 30 -29.67 13.44 -15.63
C LEU A 30 -28.28 12.83 -15.81
N THR A 31 -27.72 13.19 -16.95
CA THR A 31 -26.30 13.20 -17.30
C THR A 31 -25.46 13.63 -16.10
N MET A 32 -24.89 12.69 -15.34
CA MET A 32 -23.90 13.00 -14.31
C MET A 32 -22.50 12.68 -14.82
N LYS A 33 -21.91 13.77 -15.32
CA LYS A 33 -20.50 14.08 -15.50
C LYS A 33 -19.56 13.15 -14.74
N ARG A 34 -18.68 12.47 -15.51
CA ARG A 34 -17.34 12.04 -15.12
C ARG A 34 -16.72 13.10 -14.20
N ARG A 35 -16.65 12.84 -12.89
CA ARG A 35 -15.74 13.56 -12.00
C ARG A 35 -14.44 12.78 -12.00
N LEU A 36 -13.60 13.12 -12.97
CA LEU A 36 -12.16 12.91 -12.91
C LEU A 36 -11.69 13.69 -11.68
N VAL A 37 -11.50 13.01 -10.55
CA VAL A 37 -10.84 13.63 -9.40
C VAL A 37 -9.34 13.55 -9.68
N LEU A 38 -8.85 14.53 -10.43
CA LEU A 38 -7.46 14.95 -10.37
C LEU A 38 -7.24 15.46 -8.94
N ILE A 39 -6.71 14.62 -8.06
CA ILE A 39 -6.06 15.13 -6.85
C ILE A 39 -4.80 15.82 -7.34
N GLY A 40 -4.95 17.12 -7.56
CA GLY A 40 -3.88 18.02 -7.93
C GLY A 40 -2.87 18.08 -6.80
N LEU A 41 -1.63 17.72 -7.14
CA LEU A 41 -0.43 18.01 -6.38
C LEU A 41 -0.32 19.54 -6.24
N ALA A 42 -0.81 20.10 -5.14
CA ALA A 42 -0.72 21.52 -4.85
C ALA A 42 0.67 21.82 -4.26
N MET A 43 1.61 22.18 -5.13
CA MET A 43 2.79 22.96 -4.77
C MET A 43 2.49 24.46 -4.87
N PHE A 44 3.34 25.26 -4.20
CA PHE A 44 3.40 26.72 -4.06
C PHE A 44 2.60 27.30 -2.88
N ALA A 45 3.15 28.14 -2.01
CA ALA A 45 4.51 28.57 -1.73
C ALA A 45 4.42 29.40 -0.44
N CYS A 46 5.33 29.19 0.50
CA CYS A 46 5.63 30.20 1.51
C CYS A 46 7.15 30.29 1.62
N GLY A 47 7.68 31.41 1.14
CA GLY A 47 9.10 31.69 1.13
C GLY A 47 9.59 32.09 2.52
N CYS A 48 10.70 31.49 2.92
CA CYS A 48 11.80 32.17 3.62
C CYS A 48 13.08 31.49 3.15
N GLY A 49 14.02 32.30 2.67
CA GLY A 49 15.26 31.85 2.04
C GLY A 49 16.13 31.05 3.00
N SER A 50 16.37 29.80 2.64
CA SER A 50 17.64 29.12 2.87
C SER A 50 18.26 28.91 1.49
N PRO A 51 19.60 28.96 1.33
CA PRO A 51 20.22 28.57 0.07
C PRO A 51 19.70 27.17 -0.26
N ALA A 52 18.95 27.06 -1.36
CA ALA A 52 18.52 25.78 -1.89
C ALA A 52 19.79 24.93 -2.00
N GLY A 53 19.92 23.97 -1.08
CA GLY A 53 21.05 23.08 -1.00
C GLY A 53 21.17 22.43 -2.37
N ARG A 54 22.38 22.45 -2.94
CA ARG A 54 22.63 21.67 -4.15
C ARG A 54 22.25 20.22 -3.80
N PRO A 55 21.46 19.51 -4.64
CA PRO A 55 21.26 18.08 -4.45
C PRO A 55 22.63 17.43 -4.57
N SER A 56 23.25 17.09 -3.44
CA SER A 56 24.61 16.53 -3.47
C SER A 56 24.57 15.05 -3.85
N TYR A 57 23.42 14.42 -3.72
CA TYR A 57 23.23 13.00 -3.92
C TYR A 57 22.11 12.73 -4.92
N SER A 58 22.49 12.17 -6.07
CA SER A 58 21.58 11.69 -7.09
C SER A 58 21.79 10.18 -7.19
N PRO A 59 20.90 9.36 -6.59
CA PRO A 59 21.07 7.92 -6.62
C PRO A 59 20.95 7.41 -8.05
N ARG A 60 21.58 6.26 -8.29
CA ARG A 60 21.47 5.51 -9.54
C ARG A 60 20.86 4.14 -9.27
N ASP A 61 20.46 3.44 -10.32
CA ASP A 61 20.13 2.03 -10.19
C ASP A 61 21.31 1.25 -9.58
N ASP A 62 20.99 0.29 -8.71
CA ASP A 62 21.93 -0.48 -7.90
C ASP A 62 22.86 0.38 -7.04
N ASP A 63 22.36 1.52 -6.53
CA ASP A 63 23.14 2.37 -5.64
C ASP A 63 23.61 1.59 -4.40
N LYS A 64 24.93 1.48 -4.25
CA LYS A 64 25.59 0.76 -3.16
C LYS A 64 25.26 1.30 -1.77
N HIS A 65 24.81 2.55 -1.66
CA HIS A 65 24.43 3.17 -0.40
C HIS A 65 22.98 2.86 -0.03
N LEU A 66 22.08 2.76 -1.02
CA LEU A 66 20.65 2.50 -0.76
C LEU A 66 20.31 1.01 -0.71
N LYS A 67 21.01 0.19 -1.51
CA LYS A 67 20.73 -1.24 -1.64
C LYS A 67 20.75 -2.01 -0.31
N PRO A 68 21.68 -1.76 0.63
CA PRO A 68 21.66 -2.42 1.93
C PRO A 68 20.39 -2.14 2.73
N TYR A 69 19.84 -0.92 2.65
CA TYR A 69 18.58 -0.59 3.32
C TYR A 69 17.41 -1.27 2.62
N ALA A 70 17.35 -1.23 1.28
CA ALA A 70 16.31 -1.94 0.54
C ALA A 70 16.28 -3.45 0.85
N GLN A 71 17.46 -4.06 1.06
CA GLN A 71 17.58 -5.46 1.48
C GLN A 71 16.93 -5.75 2.84
N THR A 72 16.98 -4.83 3.81
CA THR A 72 16.36 -5.05 5.12
C THR A 72 14.84 -5.00 5.06
N ALA A 73 14.26 -4.34 4.05
CA ALA A 73 12.82 -4.31 3.85
C ALA A 73 12.26 -5.52 3.08
N VAL A 74 13.08 -6.32 2.39
CA VAL A 74 12.60 -7.53 1.69
C VAL A 74 11.85 -8.51 2.61
N PRO A 75 12.38 -8.95 3.78
CA PRO A 75 11.65 -9.85 4.66
C PRO A 75 10.37 -9.23 5.21
N ILE A 76 10.37 -7.91 5.42
CA ILE A 76 9.21 -7.14 5.86
C ILE A 76 8.10 -7.18 4.80
N ILE A 77 8.43 -6.87 3.55
CA ILE A 77 7.51 -6.88 2.41
C ILE A 77 6.87 -8.27 2.27
N SER A 78 7.69 -9.32 2.27
CA SER A 78 7.22 -10.71 2.19
C SER A 78 6.27 -11.07 3.33
N ALA A 79 6.55 -10.60 4.55
CA ALA A 79 5.68 -10.87 5.70
C ALA A 79 4.33 -10.12 5.61
N ILE A 80 4.33 -8.87 5.10
CA ILE A 80 3.08 -8.12 4.85
C ILE A 80 2.26 -8.78 3.75
N GLU A 81 2.89 -9.22 2.65
CA GLU A 81 2.21 -9.92 1.56
C GLU A 81 1.60 -11.24 2.05
N LYS A 82 2.30 -11.97 2.93
CA LYS A 82 1.77 -13.17 3.58
C LYS A 82 0.61 -12.86 4.54
N PHE A 83 0.69 -11.75 5.27
CA PHE A 83 -0.42 -11.29 6.10
C PHE A 83 -1.65 -11.00 5.23
N GLU A 84 -1.47 -10.31 4.11
CA GLU A 84 -2.52 -9.99 3.16
C GLU A 84 -3.17 -11.24 2.58
N SER A 85 -2.38 -12.23 2.16
CA SER A 85 -2.91 -13.48 1.62
C SER A 85 -3.72 -14.27 2.66
N THR A 86 -3.35 -14.19 3.94
CA THR A 86 -4.04 -14.87 5.03
C THR A 86 -5.34 -14.17 5.41
N HIS A 87 -5.36 -12.84 5.43
CA HIS A 87 -6.50 -12.04 5.92
C HIS A 87 -7.40 -11.49 4.82
N SER A 88 -6.99 -11.59 3.56
CA SER A 88 -7.61 -10.90 2.42
C SER A 88 -7.70 -9.37 2.62
N ARG A 89 -6.77 -8.80 3.40
CA ARG A 89 -6.62 -7.36 3.64
C ARG A 89 -5.22 -7.03 4.16
N LEU A 90 -4.80 -5.79 3.97
CA LEU A 90 -3.58 -5.27 4.58
C LEU A 90 -3.77 -4.95 6.08
N PRO A 91 -2.68 -4.92 6.86
CA PRO A 91 -2.70 -4.34 8.21
C PRO A 91 -3.13 -2.88 8.18
N VAL A 92 -4.00 -2.46 9.10
CA VAL A 92 -4.41 -1.04 9.19
C VAL A 92 -3.40 -0.19 9.97
N ALA A 93 -2.56 -0.85 10.75
CA ALA A 93 -1.48 -0.23 11.53
C ALA A 93 -0.35 -1.24 11.70
N ILE A 94 0.85 -0.75 12.01
CA ILE A 94 2.01 -1.60 12.26
C ILE A 94 1.84 -2.47 13.52
N ASP A 95 1.20 -1.94 14.56
CA ASP A 95 0.99 -2.66 15.83
C ASP A 95 0.16 -3.93 15.64
N GLU A 96 -0.87 -3.86 14.79
CA GLU A 96 -1.68 -5.03 14.42
C GLU A 96 -0.83 -6.12 13.76
N PHE A 97 0.03 -5.71 12.83
CA PHE A 97 0.94 -6.63 12.16
C PHE A 97 1.95 -7.25 13.13
N ILE A 98 2.49 -6.45 14.06
CA ILE A 98 3.42 -6.88 15.11
C ILE A 98 2.79 -7.90 16.04
N ASP A 99 1.58 -7.62 16.54
CA ASP A 99 0.87 -8.46 17.50
C ASP A 99 0.59 -9.86 16.94
N GLU A 100 0.28 -9.96 15.65
CA GLU A 100 -0.06 -11.22 15.02
C GLU A 100 1.16 -12.01 14.51
N THR A 101 2.14 -11.32 13.93
CA THR A 101 3.30 -11.99 13.34
C THR A 101 4.44 -12.22 14.33
N GLY A 102 4.41 -11.53 15.48
CA GLY A 102 5.50 -11.53 16.46
C GLY A 102 6.75 -10.78 16.00
N TYR A 103 6.66 -9.97 14.93
CA TYR A 103 7.73 -9.06 14.55
C TYR A 103 7.95 -8.04 15.67
N THR A 104 9.19 -7.83 16.08
CA THR A 104 9.55 -6.79 17.06
C THR A 104 10.31 -5.65 16.36
N GLU A 105 10.51 -4.51 17.03
CA GLU A 105 11.38 -3.43 16.51
C GLU A 105 12.78 -3.93 16.12
N SER A 106 13.28 -5.00 16.77
CA SER A 106 14.56 -5.61 16.41
C SER A 106 14.56 -6.27 15.03
N THR A 107 13.39 -6.72 14.56
CA THR A 107 13.17 -7.29 13.22
C THR A 107 12.67 -6.26 12.21
N TRP A 108 12.29 -5.08 12.67
CA TRP A 108 11.79 -3.95 11.87
C TRP A 108 12.56 -2.65 12.18
N PRO A 109 13.91 -2.62 12.10
CA PRO A 109 14.65 -1.43 12.50
C PRO A 109 14.48 -0.31 11.48
N GLY A 110 13.97 0.85 11.91
CA GLY A 110 14.01 2.10 11.15
C GLY A 110 12.99 2.24 10.01
N TRP A 111 12.16 1.23 9.78
CA TRP A 111 11.09 1.28 8.78
C TRP A 111 9.79 1.80 9.40
N THR A 112 9.07 2.67 8.69
CA THR A 112 7.73 3.12 9.05
C THR A 112 6.73 2.57 8.02
N TYR A 113 5.61 2.03 8.51
CA TYR A 113 4.53 1.51 7.67
C TYR A 113 3.43 2.55 7.47
N GLY A 114 3.08 2.83 6.22
CA GLY A 114 1.96 3.69 5.85
C GLY A 114 0.96 2.97 4.95
N PRO A 115 -0.17 2.48 5.49
CA PRO A 115 -1.22 1.85 4.69
C PRO A 115 -2.02 2.89 3.90
N HIS A 116 -2.55 2.49 2.74
CA HIS A 116 -3.48 3.29 1.94
C HIS A 116 -4.44 2.36 1.16
N GLU A 117 -5.45 2.94 0.50
CA GLU A 117 -6.60 2.19 -0.06
C GLU A 117 -6.22 0.98 -0.94
N ASN A 118 -5.14 1.10 -1.73
CA ASN A 118 -4.72 0.07 -2.70
C ASN A 118 -3.30 -0.47 -2.43
N GLY A 119 -2.82 -0.39 -1.19
CA GLY A 119 -1.46 -0.84 -0.89
C GLY A 119 -0.89 -0.27 0.39
N TYR A 120 0.43 -0.27 0.45
CA TYR A 120 1.19 0.34 1.53
C TYR A 120 2.47 0.95 1.00
N THR A 121 3.01 1.88 1.79
CA THR A 121 4.35 2.42 1.60
C THR A 121 5.18 2.15 2.84
N LEU A 122 6.40 1.67 2.63
CA LEU A 122 7.43 1.58 3.66
C LEU A 122 8.37 2.76 3.52
N TYR A 123 8.68 3.44 4.63
CA TYR A 123 9.60 4.59 4.66
C TYR A 123 10.79 4.27 5.55
N PHE A 124 12.00 4.58 5.09
CA PHE A 124 13.23 4.48 5.87
C PHE A 124 13.99 5.80 5.83
N THR A 125 14.14 6.43 6.98
CA THR A 125 14.87 7.69 7.11
C THR A 125 16.37 7.42 7.11
N LEU A 126 17.09 8.00 6.15
CA LEU A 126 18.53 7.80 5.93
C LEU A 126 19.42 8.85 6.63
N GLY A 127 18.82 9.73 7.42
CA GLY A 127 19.50 10.85 8.07
C GLY A 127 18.50 11.83 8.68
N TRP A 128 18.72 13.13 8.47
CA TRP A 128 17.80 14.15 8.92
C TRP A 128 16.58 14.29 7.98
N ASP A 129 16.84 14.36 6.68
CA ASP A 129 15.82 14.59 5.65
C ASP A 129 15.60 13.45 4.64
N PRO A 130 16.64 12.76 4.12
CA PRO A 130 16.43 11.84 2.99
C PRO A 130 15.70 10.57 3.40
N VAL A 131 14.82 10.08 2.52
CA VAL A 131 13.98 8.91 2.76
C VAL A 131 14.10 7.94 1.59
N LEU A 132 14.26 6.66 1.90
CA LEU A 132 14.04 5.56 0.96
C LEU A 132 12.64 4.99 1.18
N MET A 133 11.88 4.87 0.10
CA MET A 133 10.50 4.40 0.12
C MET A 133 10.33 3.17 -0.75
N TYR A 134 9.49 2.24 -0.33
CA TYR A 134 8.94 1.19 -1.18
C TYR A 134 7.43 1.36 -1.30
N SER A 135 6.91 1.47 -2.52
CA SER A 135 5.47 1.51 -2.78
C SER A 135 5.02 0.14 -3.28
N SER A 136 4.09 -0.51 -2.57
CA SER A 136 3.55 -1.80 -2.99
C SER A 136 2.63 -1.68 -4.22
N GLN A 137 1.91 -0.57 -4.35
CA GLN A 137 1.00 -0.32 -5.47
C GLN A 137 1.75 -0.27 -6.81
N ASP A 138 2.91 0.39 -6.83
CA ASP A 138 3.74 0.54 -8.02
C ASP A 138 4.88 -0.49 -8.09
N GLN A 139 5.04 -1.32 -7.05
CA GLN A 139 6.13 -2.26 -6.84
C GLN A 139 7.52 -1.65 -7.13
N ARG A 140 7.79 -0.47 -6.57
CA ARG A 140 9.02 0.29 -6.87
C ARG A 140 9.63 0.96 -5.66
N TRP A 141 10.94 1.15 -5.74
CA TRP A 141 11.71 1.94 -4.79
C TRP A 141 11.81 3.39 -5.25
N VAL A 142 11.62 4.31 -4.31
CA VAL A 142 11.70 5.75 -4.55
C VAL A 142 12.60 6.36 -3.49
N TYR A 143 13.58 7.15 -3.93
CA TYR A 143 14.41 7.97 -3.06
C TYR A 143 13.92 9.41 -3.09
N ASP A 144 13.68 9.96 -1.91
CA ASP A 144 13.41 11.38 -1.71
C ASP A 144 14.62 12.03 -1.02
N PRO A 145 15.30 13.02 -1.64
CA PRO A 145 16.41 13.72 -1.01
C PRO A 145 16.00 14.61 0.17
N GLY A 146 14.72 15.01 0.28
CA GLY A 146 14.21 15.87 1.35
C GLY A 146 14.66 17.34 1.27
N ASP A 147 15.42 17.72 0.26
CA ASP A 147 15.93 19.09 0.03
C ASP A 147 15.02 19.94 -0.88
N GLY A 148 13.84 19.41 -1.24
CA GLY A 148 12.90 20.02 -2.17
C GLY A 148 13.18 19.69 -3.64
N SER A 149 14.24 18.95 -3.96
CA SER A 149 14.47 18.39 -5.29
C SER A 149 13.49 17.26 -5.61
N ALA A 150 13.43 16.86 -6.88
CA ALA A 150 12.55 15.78 -7.30
C ALA A 150 12.98 14.41 -6.75
N THR A 151 12.00 13.58 -6.40
CA THR A 151 12.21 12.16 -6.05
C THR A 151 12.76 11.37 -7.24
N THR A 152 13.56 10.34 -6.97
CA THR A 152 14.15 9.46 -7.99
C THR A 152 13.66 8.03 -7.80
N VAL A 153 13.16 7.39 -8.86
CA VAL A 153 12.89 5.95 -8.86
C VAL A 153 14.21 5.21 -8.97
N VAL A 154 14.45 4.26 -8.07
CA VAL A 154 15.69 3.47 -8.02
C VAL A 154 15.35 2.00 -8.26
N LYS A 155 16.16 1.30 -9.05
CA LYS A 155 16.02 -0.15 -9.23
C LYS A 155 17.17 -0.87 -8.54
N PHE A 156 16.86 -1.99 -7.89
CA PHE A 156 17.86 -2.85 -7.27
C PHE A 156 17.80 -4.24 -7.89
N SER A 157 18.87 -4.63 -8.57
CA SER A 157 19.01 -5.96 -9.15
C SER A 157 19.18 -7.01 -8.04
N GLY A 158 18.48 -8.14 -8.15
CA GLY A 158 18.56 -9.23 -7.18
C GLY A 158 17.80 -9.00 -5.86
N LEU A 159 16.93 -7.99 -5.79
CA LEU A 159 15.90 -7.86 -4.76
C LEU A 159 14.53 -8.30 -5.29
N GLU A 160 14.53 -9.40 -6.05
CA GLU A 160 13.29 -9.99 -6.54
C GLU A 160 12.45 -10.42 -5.34
N LEU A 161 11.30 -9.78 -5.18
CA LEU A 161 10.32 -10.15 -4.18
C LEU A 161 9.70 -11.47 -4.67
N THR A 162 9.99 -12.56 -3.97
CA THR A 162 9.43 -13.86 -4.28
C THR A 162 7.98 -13.90 -3.81
N HIS A 163 7.05 -13.80 -4.75
CA HIS A 163 5.62 -14.09 -4.54
C HIS A 163 5.43 -15.61 -4.47
N ASP A 164 5.74 -16.22 -3.32
CA ASP A 164 5.47 -17.63 -3.04
C ASP A 164 4.01 -17.89 -2.66
#